data_AF-A0A6N7MAU4-F1
#
_entry.id   AF-A0A6N7MAU4-F1
#
_cell.length_a   1.000
_cell.length_b   1.000
_cell.length_c   1.000
_cell.angle_alpha   90.00
_cell.angle_beta   90.00
_cell.angle_gamma   90.00
#
_symmetry.space_group_name_H-M   'P 1'
#
loop_
_entity.id
_entity.type
_entity.pdbx_description
1 polymer ?
#
loop_
_entity_poly.entity_id
_entity_poly.type
_entity_poly.pdbx_seq_one_letter_code
_entity_poly.pdbx_strand_id
1 'polypeptide(L)'
;MGILVLLIITPSAGAQEQDDDLNLSEKILPVTDSNVFRDHNYYNWGCSIIKSEDGEYHLFYSRWPREYSFYSWLTYSEIAHAVSEKSEGPFKIESKAVIDYMDTEDVSMWYDPKQDRFYAVFHAHNYIGMITSNDGYNWKSAKYAEISPKSISFADGRILKPDRMERPFIYIEKNNPIVLAIAVKKGNDSYTIFVPFKE
;
A
#
# COMPACT_ATOMS: atom_id res chain seq x y z
N MET A 1 26.14 3.26 -69.17
CA MET A 1 25.86 2.64 -67.87
C MET A 1 26.02 3.73 -66.80
N GLY A 2 24.93 4.38 -66.39
CA GLY A 2 24.95 5.37 -65.31
C GLY A 2 24.36 4.76 -64.06
N ILE A 3 25.12 4.66 -62.98
CA ILE A 3 24.65 4.13 -61.69
C ILE A 3 23.91 5.24 -60.97
N LEU A 4 22.60 5.06 -60.76
CA LEU A 4 21.78 5.91 -59.92
C LEU A 4 21.95 5.44 -58.46
N VAL A 5 22.59 6.26 -57.62
CA VAL A 5 22.69 6.01 -56.18
C VAL A 5 21.44 6.58 -55.51
N LEU A 6 20.56 5.70 -55.03
CA LEU A 6 19.38 6.07 -54.25
C LEU A 6 19.81 6.26 -52.79
N LEU A 7 19.86 7.51 -52.32
CA LEU A 7 20.07 7.84 -50.91
C LEU A 7 18.78 7.57 -50.14
N ILE A 8 18.76 6.49 -49.36
CA ILE A 8 17.69 6.23 -48.39
C ILE A 8 18.00 7.07 -47.15
N ILE A 9 17.29 8.18 -46.99
CA ILE A 9 17.31 8.98 -45.77
C ILE A 9 16.36 8.29 -44.79
N THR A 10 16.89 7.57 -43.81
CA THR A 10 16.10 7.15 -42.65
C THR A 10 15.86 8.38 -41.76
N PRO A 11 14.61 8.81 -41.54
CA PRO A 11 14.36 9.82 -40.53
C PRO A 11 14.69 9.18 -39.17
N SER A 12 15.78 9.64 -38.56
CA SER A 12 15.99 9.48 -37.13
C SER A 12 14.83 10.21 -36.46
N ALA A 13 13.84 9.45 -35.97
CA ALA A 13 12.86 9.99 -35.04
C ALA A 13 13.63 10.33 -33.76
N GLY A 14 14.10 11.58 -33.67
CA GLY A 14 14.58 12.13 -32.41
C GLY A 14 13.41 12.05 -31.44
N ALA A 15 13.49 11.17 -30.45
CA ALA A 15 12.58 11.20 -29.32
C ALA A 15 12.77 12.58 -28.69
N GLN A 16 11.76 13.43 -28.80
CA GLN A 16 11.74 14.71 -28.11
C GLN A 16 11.71 14.37 -26.63
N GLU A 17 12.79 14.69 -25.92
CA GLU A 17 12.88 14.49 -24.47
C GLU A 17 11.73 15.30 -23.85
N GLN A 18 10.92 14.64 -23.05
CA GLN A 18 9.80 15.30 -22.38
C GLN A 18 10.37 16.14 -21.24
N ASP A 19 10.06 17.44 -21.22
CA ASP A 19 10.53 18.35 -20.19
C ASP A 19 10.04 17.92 -18.79
N ASP A 20 10.92 18.07 -17.78
CA ASP A 20 10.63 17.75 -16.39
C ASP A 20 9.83 18.88 -15.72
N ASP A 21 8.53 18.92 -16.02
CA ASP A 21 7.62 19.98 -15.58
C ASP A 21 6.73 19.59 -14.38
N LEU A 22 6.97 18.43 -13.74
CA LEU A 22 6.15 17.99 -12.60
C LEU A 22 6.53 18.74 -11.32
N ASN A 23 5.94 19.92 -11.12
CA ASN A 23 6.04 20.63 -9.83
C ASN A 23 4.85 20.28 -8.92
N LEU A 24 5.03 19.30 -8.03
CA LEU A 24 4.01 18.95 -7.04
C LEU A 24 3.79 20.05 -5.99
N SER A 25 4.83 20.82 -5.63
CA SER A 25 4.74 21.83 -4.57
C SER A 25 3.76 22.96 -4.93
N GLU A 26 3.69 23.33 -6.21
CA GLU A 26 2.73 24.31 -6.72
C GLU A 26 1.31 23.75 -6.88
N LYS A 27 1.16 22.42 -6.88
CA LYS A 27 -0.14 21.74 -6.96
C LYS A 27 -0.78 21.50 -5.58
N ILE A 28 -0.08 21.76 -4.48
CA ILE A 28 -0.61 21.61 -3.12
C ILE A 28 -1.62 22.73 -2.85
N LEU A 29 -2.86 22.35 -2.53
CA LEU A 29 -3.94 23.27 -2.18
C LEU A 29 -4.07 23.41 -0.65
N PRO A 30 -4.59 24.54 -0.14
CA PRO A 30 -4.99 24.65 1.25
C PRO A 30 -6.11 23.66 1.56
N VAL A 31 -6.11 23.13 2.79
CA VAL A 31 -7.14 22.22 3.28
C VAL A 31 -8.29 22.98 3.93
N THR A 32 -9.47 22.37 3.92
CA THR A 32 -10.67 22.78 4.67
C THR A 32 -10.96 21.77 5.78
N ASP A 33 -11.90 22.08 6.68
CA ASP A 33 -12.31 21.15 7.74
C ASP A 33 -12.81 19.81 7.20
N SER A 34 -13.41 19.77 6.00
CA SER A 34 -13.87 18.51 5.39
C SER A 34 -12.72 17.61 4.94
N ASN A 35 -11.50 18.15 4.80
CA ASN A 35 -10.31 17.35 4.49
C ASN A 35 -9.68 16.72 5.74
N VAL A 36 -10.06 17.17 6.95
CA VAL A 36 -9.49 16.69 8.20
C VAL A 36 -10.28 15.48 8.69
N PHE A 37 -9.76 14.29 8.39
CA PHE A 37 -10.29 13.04 8.92
C PHE A 37 -9.73 12.74 10.33
N ARG A 38 -10.62 12.59 11.32
CA ARG A 38 -10.26 12.25 12.70
C ARG A 38 -11.39 11.50 13.40
N ASP A 39 -11.00 10.61 14.29
CA ASP A 39 -11.88 10.01 15.29
C ASP A 39 -11.58 10.66 16.66
N HIS A 40 -12.61 11.09 17.38
CA HIS A 40 -12.44 11.73 18.69
C HIS A 40 -12.09 10.74 19.81
N ASN A 41 -12.37 9.46 19.63
CA ASN A 41 -12.09 8.40 20.60
C ASN A 41 -10.82 7.63 20.28
N TYR A 42 -10.31 7.73 19.04
CA TYR A 42 -9.14 6.99 18.58
C TYR A 42 -8.03 7.91 18.06
N TYR A 43 -6.79 7.48 18.21
CA TYR A 43 -5.70 7.94 17.35
C TYR A 43 -5.80 7.22 16.01
N ASN A 44 -5.45 7.88 14.91
CA ASN A 44 -5.44 7.30 13.57
C ASN A 44 -4.09 7.54 12.90
N TRP A 45 -3.52 6.52 12.24
CA TRP A 45 -2.18 6.57 11.65
C TRP A 45 -2.05 5.62 10.45
N GLY A 46 -1.04 5.84 9.61
CA GLY A 46 -0.62 4.91 8.55
C GLY A 46 -1.75 4.44 7.64
N CYS A 47 -2.21 5.31 6.74
CA CYS A 47 -3.35 5.01 5.87
C CYS A 47 -2.97 4.47 4.47
N SER A 48 -3.90 3.74 3.88
CA SER A 48 -3.94 3.37 2.47
C SER A 48 -5.33 3.70 1.92
N ILE A 49 -5.39 4.23 0.70
CA ILE A 49 -6.63 4.60 0.03
C ILE A 49 -6.72 3.88 -1.32
N ILE A 50 -7.91 3.41 -1.66
CA ILE A 50 -8.20 2.83 -2.96
C ILE A 50 -9.57 3.28 -3.47
N LYS A 51 -9.71 3.44 -4.79
CA LYS A 51 -10.98 3.72 -5.44
C LYS A 51 -11.59 2.41 -5.94
N SER A 52 -12.84 2.15 -5.61
CA SER A 52 -13.63 1.02 -6.13
C SER A 52 -14.24 1.35 -7.50
N GLU A 53 -14.73 0.32 -8.20
CA GLU A 53 -15.30 0.48 -9.55
C GLU A 53 -16.59 1.31 -9.56
N ASP A 54 -17.36 1.29 -8.47
CA ASP A 54 -18.54 2.13 -8.27
C ASP A 54 -18.19 3.62 -8.01
N GLY A 55 -16.89 3.92 -7.90
CA GLY A 55 -16.38 5.28 -7.78
C GLY A 55 -16.16 5.75 -6.35
N GLU A 56 -16.48 4.94 -5.34
CA GLU A 56 -16.23 5.26 -3.94
C GLU A 56 -14.74 5.10 -3.58
N TYR A 57 -14.28 5.84 -2.58
CA TYR A 57 -12.94 5.75 -2.04
C TYR A 57 -12.99 5.04 -0.68
N HIS A 58 -12.28 3.93 -0.57
CA HIS A 58 -12.09 3.19 0.66
C HIS A 58 -10.74 3.58 1.29
N LEU A 59 -10.80 4.06 2.53
CA LEU A 59 -9.66 4.42 3.36
C LEU A 59 -9.48 3.37 4.45
N PHE A 60 -8.34 2.69 4.45
CA PHE A 60 -7.92 1.84 5.55
C PHE A 60 -6.82 2.55 6.35
N TYR A 61 -6.88 2.45 7.67
CA TYR A 61 -5.94 3.12 8.55
C TYR A 61 -5.80 2.37 9.87
N SER A 62 -4.63 2.49 10.48
CA SER A 62 -4.39 1.98 11.83
C SER A 62 -5.07 2.91 12.83
N ARG A 63 -5.74 2.38 13.85
CA ARG A 63 -6.28 3.18 14.95
C ARG A 63 -6.18 2.47 16.30
N TRP A 64 -6.09 3.24 17.38
CA TRP A 64 -6.10 2.72 18.75
C TRP A 64 -6.78 3.71 19.71
N PRO A 65 -7.42 3.24 20.79
CA PRO A 65 -8.17 4.12 21.69
C PRO A 65 -7.30 5.19 22.34
N ARG A 66 -7.80 6.43 22.40
CA ARG A 66 -7.08 7.56 23.01
C ARG A 66 -6.86 7.43 24.50
N GLU A 67 -7.74 6.70 25.19
CA GLU A 67 -7.63 6.46 26.63
C GLU A 67 -6.30 5.80 27.02
N TYR A 68 -5.68 5.05 26.11
CA TYR A 68 -4.41 4.37 26.35
C TYR A 68 -3.18 5.21 25.98
N SER A 69 -3.33 6.50 25.66
CA SER A 69 -2.27 7.39 25.17
C SER A 69 -1.76 7.09 23.77
N PHE A 70 -0.99 8.03 23.20
CA PHE A 70 -0.49 7.92 21.85
C PHE A 70 0.39 6.67 21.66
N TYR A 71 1.23 6.30 22.63
CA TYR A 71 2.21 5.22 22.51
C TYR A 71 1.66 3.78 22.52
N SER A 72 0.34 3.64 22.57
CA SER A 72 -0.34 2.35 22.72
C SER A 72 -0.64 1.63 21.39
N TRP A 73 -0.16 2.14 20.26
CA TRP A 73 -0.27 1.45 18.97
C TRP A 73 0.30 0.02 19.02
N LEU A 74 1.36 -0.20 19.80
CA LEU A 74 2.04 -1.49 19.91
C LEU A 74 1.19 -2.64 20.46
N THR A 75 0.06 -2.35 21.11
CA THR A 75 -0.76 -3.37 21.82
C THR A 75 -2.27 -3.17 21.70
N TYR A 76 -2.72 -2.12 21.00
CA TYR A 76 -4.14 -1.80 20.86
C TYR A 76 -4.49 -1.30 19.46
N SER A 77 -3.56 -1.40 18.50
CA SER A 77 -3.80 -0.97 17.13
C SER A 77 -4.63 -1.98 16.36
N GLU A 78 -5.67 -1.49 15.72
CA GLU A 78 -6.55 -2.22 14.80
C GLU A 78 -6.56 -1.55 13.42
N ILE A 79 -6.99 -2.27 12.37
CA ILE A 79 -7.22 -1.67 11.05
C ILE A 79 -8.69 -1.30 10.91
N ALA A 80 -8.97 0.00 10.79
CA ALA A 80 -10.30 0.53 10.57
C ALA A 80 -10.54 0.91 9.10
N HIS A 81 -11.82 1.10 8.77
CA HIS A 81 -12.31 1.44 7.44
C HIS A 81 -13.13 2.73 7.51
N ALA A 82 -12.95 3.58 6.51
CA ALA A 82 -13.81 4.72 6.22
C ALA A 82 -14.03 4.86 4.72
N VAL A 83 -15.12 5.50 4.31
CA VAL A 83 -15.47 5.69 2.90
C VAL A 83 -15.76 7.15 2.56
N SER A 84 -15.57 7.53 1.30
CA SER A 84 -15.84 8.87 0.77
C SER A 84 -16.13 8.83 -0.72
N GLU A 85 -16.99 9.71 -1.22
CA GLU A 85 -17.20 9.92 -2.67
C GLU A 85 -16.00 10.64 -3.33
N LYS A 86 -15.07 11.19 -2.54
CA LYS A 86 -13.89 11.93 -2.99
C LYS A 86 -12.61 11.43 -2.32
N SER A 87 -11.49 11.49 -3.04
CA SER A 87 -10.17 11.10 -2.53
C SER A 87 -9.73 11.87 -1.30
N GLU A 88 -10.14 13.13 -1.17
CA GLU A 88 -9.74 14.06 -0.13
C GLU A 88 -10.77 14.18 1.01
N GLY A 89 -11.78 13.31 1.03
CA GLY A 89 -12.85 13.31 2.02
C GLY A 89 -14.04 14.24 1.67
N PRO A 90 -14.96 14.45 2.63
CA PRO A 90 -14.92 13.94 4.00
C PRO A 90 -15.15 12.42 4.07
N PHE A 91 -14.28 11.74 4.82
CA PHE A 91 -14.42 10.30 5.08
C PHE A 91 -15.41 10.04 6.22
N LYS A 92 -16.29 9.06 6.02
CA LYS A 92 -17.22 8.54 7.03
C LYS A 92 -16.69 7.22 7.57
N ILE A 93 -16.58 7.10 8.88
CA ILE A 93 -16.07 5.89 9.55
C ILE A 93 -17.12 4.78 9.44
N GLU A 94 -16.68 3.61 9.00
CA GLU A 94 -17.51 2.41 9.01
C GLU A 94 -17.61 1.85 10.43
N SER A 95 -18.80 1.34 10.78
CA SER A 95 -19.09 0.86 12.13
C SER A 95 -18.22 -0.32 12.57
N LYS A 96 -17.79 -1.14 11.61
CA LYS A 96 -16.98 -2.33 11.83
C LYS A 96 -15.56 -2.09 11.34
N ALA A 97 -14.58 -2.31 12.21
CA ALA A 97 -13.19 -2.37 11.80
C ALA A 97 -12.93 -3.59 10.89
N VAL A 98 -11.89 -3.48 10.06
CA VAL A 98 -11.50 -4.52 9.12
C VAL A 98 -10.80 -5.67 9.87
N ILE A 99 -9.94 -5.30 10.82
CA ILE A 99 -9.20 -6.21 11.68
C ILE A 99 -9.19 -5.62 13.08
N ASP A 100 -10.01 -6.17 13.98
CA ASP A 100 -10.16 -5.80 15.40
C ASP A 100 -9.88 -6.96 16.39
N TYR A 101 -9.60 -8.15 15.86
CA TYR A 101 -9.40 -9.37 16.62
C TYR A 101 -7.93 -9.65 16.98
N MET A 102 -7.02 -8.74 16.58
CA MET A 102 -5.58 -8.85 16.83
C MET A 102 -4.91 -7.48 16.69
N ASP A 103 -3.78 -7.30 17.36
CA ASP A 103 -2.92 -6.13 17.19
C ASP A 103 -2.30 -6.13 15.78
N THR A 104 -2.47 -5.02 15.06
CA THR A 104 -2.02 -4.88 13.67
C THR A 104 -1.88 -3.42 13.27
N GLU A 105 -1.04 -3.17 12.26
CA GLU A 105 -0.77 -1.84 11.74
C GLU A 105 -0.27 -1.88 10.28
N ASP A 106 -0.06 -0.69 9.71
CA ASP A 106 0.57 -0.47 8.41
C ASP A 106 -0.06 -1.27 7.25
N VAL A 107 -1.33 -0.99 6.99
CA VAL A 107 -2.08 -1.62 5.89
C VAL A 107 -1.75 -0.98 4.53
N SER A 108 -1.66 -1.82 3.49
CA SER A 108 -1.48 -1.37 2.10
C SER A 108 -2.42 -2.16 1.17
N MET A 109 -3.23 -1.43 0.41
CA MET A 109 -4.25 -1.99 -0.49
C MET A 109 -3.86 -1.93 -1.97
N TRP A 110 -4.37 -2.88 -2.74
CA TRP A 110 -4.43 -2.81 -4.20
C TRP A 110 -5.69 -3.50 -4.71
N TYR A 111 -6.02 -3.23 -5.98
CA TYR A 111 -7.07 -3.91 -6.72
C TYR A 111 -6.44 -4.80 -7.78
N ASP A 112 -6.89 -6.06 -7.84
CA ASP A 112 -6.49 -7.02 -8.86
C ASP A 112 -7.63 -7.14 -9.91
N PRO A 113 -7.49 -6.50 -11.07
CA PRO A 113 -8.52 -6.54 -12.12
C PRO A 113 -8.65 -7.92 -12.77
N LYS A 114 -7.67 -8.82 -12.60
CA LYS A 114 -7.76 -10.19 -13.15
C LYS A 114 -8.71 -11.05 -12.32
N GLN A 115 -8.82 -10.74 -11.03
CA GLN A 115 -9.66 -11.46 -10.07
C GLN A 115 -10.92 -10.69 -9.67
N ASP A 116 -11.08 -9.45 -10.15
CA ASP A 116 -12.17 -8.54 -9.78
C ASP A 116 -12.30 -8.46 -8.25
N ARG A 117 -11.19 -8.02 -7.63
CA ARG A 117 -10.97 -8.24 -6.21
C ARG A 117 -10.00 -7.24 -5.59
N PHE A 118 -10.39 -6.72 -4.42
CA PHE A 118 -9.52 -5.95 -3.55
C PHE A 118 -8.68 -6.87 -2.68
N TYR A 119 -7.45 -6.45 -2.45
CA TYR A 119 -6.53 -7.08 -1.51
C TYR A 119 -5.88 -6.02 -0.64
N ALA A 120 -5.51 -6.41 0.58
CA ALA A 120 -4.69 -5.61 1.45
C ALA A 120 -3.69 -6.49 2.18
N VAL A 121 -2.46 -5.99 2.33
CA VAL A 121 -1.46 -6.57 3.23
C VAL A 121 -1.32 -5.73 4.48
N PHE A 122 -0.95 -6.37 5.59
CA PHE A 122 -0.81 -5.71 6.89
C PHE A 122 0.30 -6.34 7.74
N HIS A 123 0.83 -5.56 8.68
CA HIS A 123 1.75 -6.08 9.69
C HIS A 123 0.97 -6.77 10.81
N ALA A 124 1.28 -8.06 11.06
CA ALA A 124 0.95 -8.77 12.30
C ALA A 124 2.22 -9.02 13.13
N HIS A 125 2.11 -9.40 14.40
CA HIS A 125 3.28 -9.68 15.23
C HIS A 125 4.19 -10.80 14.67
N ASN A 126 3.62 -11.87 14.13
CA ASN A 126 4.38 -13.06 13.71
C ASN A 126 4.49 -13.26 12.19
N TYR A 127 3.75 -12.49 11.40
CA TYR A 127 3.72 -12.62 9.94
C TYR A 127 3.33 -11.31 9.24
N ILE A 128 3.38 -11.30 7.91
CA ILE A 128 2.70 -10.33 7.06
C ILE A 128 1.43 -11.00 6.55
N GLY A 129 0.31 -10.39 6.89
CA GLY A 129 -1.02 -10.92 6.59
C GLY A 129 -1.58 -10.35 5.29
N MET A 130 -2.58 -11.04 4.75
CA MET A 130 -3.36 -10.62 3.59
C MET A 130 -4.85 -10.86 3.80
N ILE A 131 -5.63 -9.83 3.55
CA ILE A 131 -7.10 -9.85 3.52
C ILE A 131 -7.60 -9.51 2.10
N THR A 132 -8.86 -9.81 1.84
CA THR A 132 -9.49 -9.55 0.55
C THR A 132 -10.97 -9.20 0.68
N SER A 133 -11.47 -8.45 -0.29
CA SER A 133 -12.90 -8.19 -0.48
C SER A 133 -13.25 -8.20 -1.98
N ASN A 134 -14.51 -8.50 -2.31
CA ASN A 134 -15.05 -8.32 -3.65
C ASN A 134 -15.67 -6.93 -3.86
N ASP A 135 -16.12 -6.28 -2.80
CA ASP A 135 -16.96 -5.08 -2.88
C ASP A 135 -16.35 -3.89 -2.13
N GLY A 136 -15.16 -4.04 -1.54
CA GLY A 136 -14.52 -2.99 -0.74
C GLY A 136 -15.09 -2.80 0.66
N TYR A 137 -16.19 -3.48 1.03
CA TYR A 137 -16.82 -3.40 2.36
C TYR A 137 -16.65 -4.69 3.17
N ASN A 138 -16.86 -5.84 2.55
CA ASN A 138 -16.91 -7.13 3.22
C ASN A 138 -15.55 -7.85 3.14
N TRP A 139 -14.65 -7.43 4.03
CA TRP A 139 -13.29 -7.96 4.10
C TRP A 139 -13.19 -9.22 4.94
N LYS A 140 -12.33 -10.14 4.49
CA LYS A 140 -12.03 -11.40 5.16
C LYS A 140 -10.57 -11.80 4.91
N SER A 141 -10.06 -12.74 5.71
CA SER A 141 -8.76 -13.37 5.43
C SER A 141 -8.72 -13.93 4.00
N ALA A 142 -7.63 -13.65 3.30
CA ALA A 142 -7.41 -14.24 1.98
C ALA A 142 -7.21 -15.77 2.10
N LYS A 143 -7.43 -16.50 1.01
CA LYS A 143 -7.21 -17.96 0.98
C LYS A 143 -5.77 -18.34 1.40
N TYR A 144 -4.80 -17.52 1.02
CA TYR A 144 -3.39 -17.61 1.41
C TYR A 144 -3.03 -16.38 2.24
N ALA A 145 -3.56 -16.31 3.46
CA ALA A 145 -3.50 -15.09 4.29
C ALA A 145 -2.10 -14.79 4.85
N GLU A 146 -1.28 -15.78 5.16
CA GLU A 146 0.10 -15.54 5.62
C GLU A 146 1.05 -15.52 4.43
N ILE A 147 1.40 -14.32 3.96
CA ILE A 147 2.24 -14.19 2.76
C ILE A 147 3.74 -14.25 3.08
N SER A 148 4.13 -13.95 4.32
CA SER A 148 5.52 -14.01 4.77
C SER A 148 5.60 -14.13 6.29
N PRO A 149 6.40 -15.05 6.86
CA PRO A 149 6.74 -15.01 8.28
C PRO A 149 7.62 -13.79 8.59
N LYS A 150 7.89 -13.49 9.86
CA LYS A 150 8.89 -12.48 10.27
C LYS A 150 10.33 -12.96 10.11
N SER A 151 10.66 -13.47 8.92
CA SER A 151 12.01 -13.88 8.55
C SER A 151 12.17 -13.87 7.04
N ILE A 152 13.36 -13.53 6.56
CA ILE A 152 13.67 -13.48 5.13
C ILE A 152 14.72 -14.53 4.79
N SER A 153 14.41 -15.38 3.81
CA SER A 153 15.35 -16.34 3.23
C SER A 153 16.12 -15.69 2.09
N PHE A 154 17.45 -15.78 2.13
CA PHE A 154 18.35 -15.35 1.07
C PHE A 154 18.63 -16.51 0.12
N ALA A 155 18.99 -16.19 -1.13
CA ALA A 155 19.28 -17.18 -2.17
C ALA A 155 20.46 -18.11 -1.82
N ASP A 156 21.39 -17.64 -0.99
CA ASP A 156 22.53 -18.41 -0.47
C ASP A 156 22.19 -19.28 0.75
N GLY A 157 20.91 -19.34 1.14
CA GLY A 157 20.42 -20.13 2.27
C GLY A 157 20.49 -19.43 3.62
N ARG A 158 21.04 -18.19 3.72
CA ARG A 158 20.97 -17.42 4.96
C ARG A 158 19.52 -17.08 5.31
N ILE A 159 19.21 -17.06 6.61
CA ILE A 159 17.92 -16.61 7.12
C ILE A 159 18.14 -15.38 8.00
N LEU A 160 17.56 -14.25 7.61
CA LEU A 160 17.48 -13.06 8.45
C LEU A 160 16.26 -13.15 9.35
N LYS A 161 16.49 -13.05 10.67
CA LYS A 161 15.45 -12.84 11.68
C LYS A 161 15.54 -11.39 12.18
N PRO A 162 14.74 -10.48 11.63
CA PRO A 162 14.77 -9.07 12.02
C PRO A 162 14.18 -8.86 13.42
N ASP A 163 14.51 -7.72 14.04
CA ASP A 163 13.92 -7.31 15.32
C ASP A 163 12.53 -6.70 15.10
N ARG A 164 12.33 -6.02 13.97
CA ARG A 164 11.03 -5.53 13.47
C ARG A 164 10.94 -5.75 11.97
N MET A 165 9.75 -6.06 11.48
CA MET A 165 9.44 -6.21 10.06
C MET A 165 8.00 -5.75 9.80
N GLU A 166 7.86 -4.58 9.22
CA GLU A 166 6.66 -3.72 9.26
C GLU A 166 6.46 -3.04 7.89
N ARG A 167 5.40 -2.25 7.73
CA ARG A 167 5.11 -1.50 6.48
C ARG A 167 5.14 -2.35 5.20
N PRO A 168 4.40 -3.48 5.14
CA PRO A 168 4.31 -4.23 3.90
C PRO A 168 3.64 -3.39 2.81
N PHE A 169 4.26 -3.35 1.64
CA PHE A 169 3.71 -2.69 0.46
C PHE A 169 3.91 -3.60 -0.76
N ILE A 170 2.87 -3.78 -1.56
CA ILE A 170 2.95 -4.55 -2.81
C ILE A 170 3.12 -3.59 -3.99
N TYR A 171 4.26 -3.69 -4.67
CA TYR A 171 4.44 -3.01 -5.96
C TYR A 171 3.75 -3.79 -7.07
N ILE A 172 2.88 -3.09 -7.79
CA ILE A 172 2.11 -3.63 -8.91
C ILE A 172 2.66 -3.04 -10.22
N GLU A 173 3.03 -3.91 -11.17
CA GLU A 173 3.38 -3.51 -12.53
C GLU A 173 2.45 -4.19 -13.53
N LYS A 174 1.81 -3.41 -14.41
CA LYS A 174 0.86 -3.92 -15.44
C LYS A 174 -0.17 -4.91 -14.86
N ASN A 175 -0.75 -4.56 -13.71
CA ASN A 175 -1.72 -5.38 -12.96
C ASN A 175 -1.17 -6.71 -12.42
N ASN A 176 0.15 -6.83 -12.22
CA ASN A 176 0.78 -7.98 -11.57
C ASN A 176 1.53 -7.54 -10.31
N PRO A 177 1.35 -8.23 -9.17
CA PRO A 177 2.27 -8.11 -8.04
C PRO A 177 3.67 -8.53 -8.45
N ILE A 178 4.65 -7.64 -8.32
CA ILE A 178 6.06 -7.93 -8.68
C ILE A 178 6.94 -8.03 -7.44
N VAL A 179 6.72 -7.17 -6.45
CA VAL A 179 7.60 -7.07 -5.27
C VAL A 179 6.77 -6.81 -4.02
N LEU A 180 7.11 -7.49 -2.93
CA LEU A 180 6.76 -7.11 -1.58
C LEU A 180 7.91 -6.29 -0.97
N ALA A 181 7.69 -5.01 -0.75
CA ALA A 181 8.60 -4.12 -0.03
C ALA A 181 8.26 -4.12 1.46
N ILE A 182 9.27 -4.23 2.33
CA ILE A 182 9.07 -4.32 3.79
C ILE A 182 10.15 -3.55 4.52
N ALA A 183 9.77 -2.75 5.51
CA ALA A 183 10.69 -2.08 6.41
C ALA A 183 11.23 -3.06 7.45
N VAL A 184 12.54 -3.07 7.66
CA VAL A 184 13.23 -3.98 8.56
C VAL A 184 14.10 -3.21 9.54
N LYS A 185 14.08 -3.61 10.81
CA LYS A 185 15.06 -3.19 11.83
C LYS A 185 15.90 -4.39 12.27
N LYS A 186 17.22 -4.23 12.32
CA LYS A 186 18.12 -5.23 12.92
C LYS A 186 19.28 -4.56 13.66
N GLY A 187 19.37 -4.77 14.97
CA GLY A 187 20.39 -4.12 15.79
C GLY A 187 20.23 -2.60 15.73
N ASN A 188 21.31 -1.90 15.40
CA ASN A 188 21.31 -0.42 15.25
C ASN A 188 21.01 0.05 13.82
N ASP A 189 20.62 -0.85 12.93
CA ASP A 189 20.37 -0.56 11.52
C ASP A 189 18.90 -0.73 11.15
N SER A 190 18.49 -0.04 10.08
CA SER A 190 17.18 -0.14 9.46
C SER A 190 17.27 0.01 7.95
N TYR A 191 16.57 -0.85 7.23
CA TYR A 191 16.60 -0.88 5.77
C TYR A 191 15.30 -1.47 5.21
N THR A 192 15.08 -1.29 3.91
CA THR A 192 13.98 -1.92 3.19
C THR A 192 14.47 -3.18 2.49
N ILE A 193 13.74 -4.28 2.63
CA ILE A 193 13.93 -5.47 1.81
C ILE A 193 12.84 -5.51 0.74
N PHE A 194 13.26 -5.77 -0.50
CA PHE A 194 12.39 -6.00 -1.64
C PHE A 194 12.40 -7.49 -1.95
N VAL A 195 11.28 -8.17 -1.69
CA VAL A 195 11.10 -9.60 -1.96
C VAL A 195 10.42 -9.76 -3.32
N PRO A 196 11.13 -10.25 -4.36
CA PRO A 196 10.51 -10.45 -5.66
C PRO A 196 9.52 -11.61 -5.62
N PHE A 197 8.40 -11.47 -6.32
CA PHE A 197 7.51 -12.58 -6.62
C PHE A 197 7.99 -13.31 -7.86
N LYS A 198 7.60 -14.60 -7.96
CA LYS A 198 7.86 -15.38 -9.16
C LYS A 198 6.93 -14.88 -10.28
N GLU A 199 7.46 -14.81 -11.49
CA GLU A 199 6.68 -14.61 -12.72
C GLU A 199 5.75 -15.79 -13.01
#